data_AF-A0A523JY59-F1
#
_entry.id   AF-A0A523JY59-F1
#
_cell.length_a   1.000
_cell.length_b   1.000
_cell.length_c   1.000
_cell.angle_alpha   90.00
_cell.angle_beta   90.00
_cell.angle_gamma   90.00
#
_symmetry.space_group_name_H-M   'P 1'
#
loop_
_entity.id
_entity.type
_entity.pdbx_description
1 polymer ?
#
loop_
_entity_poly.entity_id
_entity_poly.type
_entity_poly.pdbx_seq_one_letter_code
_entity_poly.pdbx_strand_id
1 'polypeptide(L)'
;MAGVESSSGDVIVFTPKASKAPPATTVGVLGWFRQNLFYSWFSTLVTFVALYLIFITLAALYQWGIADAVWDAESRRQCLDASPDGACWAGIVTWFNAIMYGRYPHEEQWRVNLGFIILFLWMAPMWFPRLKGKISIGIMLVALYPFLAGYLFAGGERGWFMQFMVILAVTAFINTWLNIFLSLATGRTLGEWIIGLTGFADKHERLHKYPILGFTAIVFAIVYVFLNDWTVVGVSTNLWGGLFLTLVIAGVAIVAALPGGVALALARRSDMPVIRIFAITFIELFRSVPLITVLFMAVTMMPLFLPADVQLNKLVQVIIGICLFAAAYMAEVVRGGLQAVPNGQYEAAKAMGLTYSKSMTLIILPQALKLMIPNIVGNFIGLLKDTTLVSIIGLYDMLLMLKATGQNPIWIGLHIEPLMFGAFVYFILCFAMSQYSQSLEKKLKTTR
;
A
#
# COMPACT_ATOMS: atom_id res chain seq x y z
N MET A 1 -8.39 -30.66 -49.32
CA MET A 1 -8.13 -31.18 -50.67
C MET A 1 -8.87 -30.31 -51.65
N ALA A 2 -8.17 -29.44 -52.37
CA ALA A 2 -8.73 -28.66 -53.47
C ALA A 2 -8.22 -29.28 -54.77
N GLY A 3 -9.13 -29.63 -55.67
CA GLY A 3 -8.78 -30.01 -57.03
C GLY A 3 -8.18 -28.82 -57.75
N VAL A 4 -7.05 -29.04 -58.41
CA VAL A 4 -6.40 -28.06 -59.28
C VAL A 4 -6.57 -28.59 -60.70
N GLU A 5 -7.49 -28.01 -61.45
CA GLU A 5 -7.43 -28.04 -62.92
C GLU A 5 -6.66 -26.81 -63.35
N SER A 6 -5.51 -27.03 -64.00
CA SER A 6 -4.71 -25.98 -64.60
C SER A 6 -5.03 -25.88 -66.09
N SER A 7 -5.51 -24.73 -66.54
CA SER A 7 -5.24 -24.25 -67.89
C SER A 7 -5.37 -22.72 -67.93
N SER A 8 -4.49 -22.09 -68.70
CA SER A 8 -4.39 -20.66 -69.06
C SER A 8 -4.04 -19.66 -67.96
N GLY A 9 -2.77 -19.22 -67.97
CA GLY A 9 -2.36 -17.82 -68.17
C GLY A 9 -2.84 -16.67 -67.27
N ASP A 10 -3.75 -16.88 -66.33
CA ASP A 10 -4.32 -15.79 -65.53
C ASP A 10 -3.58 -15.62 -64.20
N VAL A 11 -3.11 -14.40 -63.95
CA VAL A 11 -2.58 -13.97 -62.67
C VAL A 11 -3.63 -14.27 -61.60
N ILE A 12 -3.33 -15.22 -60.70
CA ILE A 12 -4.21 -15.55 -59.58
C ILE A 12 -4.21 -14.35 -58.62
N VAL A 13 -5.10 -13.39 -58.87
CA VAL A 13 -5.35 -12.27 -57.97
C VAL A 13 -6.01 -12.85 -56.73
N PHE A 14 -5.24 -12.97 -55.65
CA PHE A 14 -5.78 -13.36 -54.35
C PHE A 14 -6.82 -12.32 -53.92
N THR A 15 -8.09 -12.67 -54.08
CA THR A 15 -9.21 -11.90 -53.54
C THR A 15 -9.48 -12.42 -52.14
N PRO A 16 -9.07 -11.71 -51.07
CA PRO A 16 -9.39 -12.15 -49.71
C PRO A 16 -10.91 -12.21 -49.56
N LYS A 17 -11.44 -13.39 -49.24
CA LYS A 17 -12.86 -13.55 -48.87
C LYS A 17 -13.15 -12.62 -47.70
N ALA A 18 -14.29 -11.93 -47.74
CA ALA A 18 -14.77 -11.09 -46.64
C ALA A 18 -14.67 -11.85 -45.32
N SER A 19 -14.06 -11.25 -44.30
CA SER A 19 -13.90 -11.86 -42.98
C SER A 19 -15.28 -12.20 -42.42
N LYS A 20 -15.60 -13.49 -42.32
CA LYS A 20 -16.80 -13.94 -41.62
C LYS A 20 -16.63 -13.65 -40.14
N ALA A 21 -17.69 -13.17 -39.49
CA ALA A 21 -17.69 -13.03 -38.03
C ALA A 21 -17.33 -14.38 -37.39
N PRO A 22 -16.50 -14.41 -36.33
CA PRO A 22 -16.18 -15.64 -35.63
C PRO A 22 -17.46 -16.35 -35.18
N PRO A 23 -17.51 -17.70 -35.19
CA PRO A 23 -18.64 -18.44 -34.63
C PRO A 23 -18.96 -17.94 -33.22
N ALA A 24 -20.24 -17.69 -32.91
CA ALA A 24 -20.66 -17.19 -31.59
C ALA A 24 -20.19 -18.08 -30.42
N THR A 25 -19.86 -19.35 -30.69
CA THR A 25 -19.28 -20.31 -29.74
C THR A 25 -17.79 -20.09 -29.43
N THR A 26 -17.11 -19.21 -30.16
CA THR A 26 -15.68 -18.93 -30.04
C THR A 26 -15.37 -17.50 -29.56
N VAL A 27 -16.39 -16.65 -29.46
CA VAL A 27 -16.29 -15.26 -29.01
C VAL A 27 -17.29 -14.97 -27.89
N GLY A 28 -16.97 -14.01 -27.03
CA GLY A 28 -17.83 -13.63 -25.89
C GLY A 28 -17.74 -14.59 -24.70
N VAL A 29 -18.72 -14.46 -23.80
CA VAL A 29 -18.75 -15.16 -22.50
C VAL A 29 -18.82 -16.69 -22.66
N LEU A 30 -19.63 -17.19 -23.60
CA LEU A 30 -19.72 -18.62 -23.89
C LEU A 30 -18.41 -19.19 -24.45
N GLY A 31 -17.73 -18.44 -25.34
CA GLY A 31 -16.41 -18.82 -25.85
C GLY A 31 -15.36 -18.88 -24.74
N TRP A 32 -15.39 -17.91 -23.81
CA TRP A 32 -14.53 -17.90 -22.64
C TRP A 32 -14.76 -19.11 -21.73
N PHE A 33 -16.01 -19.46 -21.42
CA PHE A 33 -16.32 -20.64 -20.60
C PHE A 33 -15.85 -21.94 -21.25
N ARG A 34 -16.08 -22.10 -22.56
CA ARG A 34 -15.63 -23.30 -23.28
C ARG A 34 -14.11 -23.41 -23.32
N GLN A 35 -13.40 -22.30 -23.49
CA GLN A 35 -11.94 -22.29 -23.56
C GLN A 35 -11.27 -22.44 -22.19
N ASN A 36 -11.83 -21.87 -21.11
CA ASN A 36 -11.17 -21.84 -19.80
C ASN A 36 -11.66 -22.94 -18.85
N LEU A 37 -12.95 -23.29 -18.87
CA LEU A 37 -13.52 -24.28 -17.95
C LEU A 37 -13.75 -25.64 -18.61
N PHE A 38 -14.21 -25.66 -19.86
CA PHE A 38 -14.73 -26.88 -20.50
C PHE A 38 -13.97 -27.32 -21.76
N TYR A 39 -12.66 -27.01 -21.86
CA TYR A 39 -11.91 -27.28 -23.09
C TYR A 39 -11.65 -28.77 -23.34
N SER A 40 -11.59 -29.57 -22.27
CA SER A 40 -11.42 -31.03 -22.31
C SER A 40 -12.39 -31.72 -21.35
N TRP A 41 -12.57 -33.03 -21.51
CA TRP A 41 -13.37 -33.83 -20.59
C TRP A 41 -12.83 -33.79 -19.15
N PHE A 42 -11.50 -33.77 -19.00
CA PHE A 42 -10.83 -33.64 -17.70
C PHE A 42 -11.09 -32.27 -17.07
N SER A 43 -10.97 -31.19 -17.84
CA SER A 43 -11.27 -29.83 -17.38
C SER A 43 -12.74 -29.66 -16.98
N THR A 44 -13.64 -30.32 -17.69
CA THR A 44 -15.06 -30.35 -17.37
C THR A 44 -15.30 -31.04 -16.02
N LEU A 45 -14.70 -32.22 -15.81
CA LEU A 45 -14.77 -32.94 -14.54
C LEU A 45 -14.19 -32.09 -13.39
N VAL A 46 -13.00 -31.53 -13.56
CA VAL A 46 -12.35 -30.66 -12.57
C VAL A 46 -13.22 -29.44 -12.27
N THR A 47 -13.84 -28.84 -13.27
CA THR A 47 -14.75 -27.70 -13.08
C THR A 47 -15.96 -28.08 -12.22
N PHE A 48 -16.61 -29.20 -12.50
CA PHE A 48 -17.76 -29.65 -11.70
C PHE A 48 -17.35 -30.03 -10.28
N VAL A 49 -16.23 -30.72 -10.10
CA VAL A 49 -15.69 -31.03 -8.77
C VAL A 49 -15.35 -29.74 -8.01
N ALA A 50 -14.70 -28.77 -8.64
CA ALA A 50 -14.38 -27.49 -8.03
C ALA A 50 -15.64 -26.71 -7.65
N LEU A 51 -16.65 -26.65 -8.52
CA LEU A 51 -17.94 -26.01 -8.22
C LEU A 51 -18.66 -26.69 -7.07
N TYR A 52 -18.66 -28.02 -7.03
CA TYR A 52 -19.22 -28.78 -5.91
C TYR A 52 -18.49 -28.49 -4.59
N LEU A 53 -17.15 -28.50 -4.60
CA LEU A 53 -16.33 -28.16 -3.44
C LEU A 53 -16.56 -26.71 -2.96
N ILE A 54 -16.67 -25.76 -3.89
CA ILE A 54 -17.01 -24.37 -3.58
C ILE A 54 -18.41 -24.30 -2.96
N PHE A 55 -19.38 -24.98 -3.55
CA PHE A 55 -20.76 -25.00 -3.05
C PHE A 55 -20.84 -25.54 -1.63
N ILE A 56 -20.24 -26.71 -1.34
CA ILE A 56 -20.25 -27.27 0.02
C ILE A 56 -19.53 -26.38 1.02
N THR A 57 -18.42 -25.73 0.60
CA THR A 57 -17.65 -24.84 1.48
C THR A 57 -18.45 -23.58 1.79
N LEU A 58 -19.07 -22.96 0.78
CA LEU A 58 -19.89 -21.77 0.97
C LEU A 58 -21.16 -22.09 1.76
N ALA A 59 -21.78 -23.25 1.52
CA ALA A 59 -22.93 -23.71 2.29
C ALA A 59 -22.57 -23.92 3.76
N ALA A 60 -21.45 -24.59 4.04
CA ALA A 60 -20.95 -24.80 5.40
C ALA A 60 -20.61 -23.48 6.09
N LEU A 61 -19.94 -22.55 5.40
CA LEU A 61 -19.63 -21.22 5.92
C LEU A 61 -20.88 -20.38 6.19
N TYR A 62 -21.90 -20.51 5.34
CA TYR A 62 -23.19 -19.84 5.53
C TYR A 62 -23.96 -20.41 6.72
N GLN A 63 -24.03 -21.74 6.84
CA GLN A 63 -24.68 -22.40 7.96
C GLN A 63 -24.02 -22.01 9.28
N TRP A 64 -22.71 -22.25 9.40
CA TRP A 64 -21.93 -21.90 10.58
C TRP A 64 -21.95 -20.39 10.90
N GLY A 65 -21.64 -19.56 9.90
CA GLY A 65 -21.34 -18.14 10.11
C GLY A 65 -22.55 -17.22 10.10
N ILE A 66 -23.70 -17.65 9.57
CA ILE A 66 -24.89 -16.80 9.42
C ILE A 66 -26.14 -17.48 9.96
N ALA A 67 -26.47 -18.69 9.48
CA ALA A 67 -27.74 -19.34 9.82
C ALA A 67 -27.81 -19.74 11.30
N ASP A 68 -26.75 -20.36 11.80
CA ASP A 68 -26.67 -20.90 13.17
C ASP A 68 -25.90 -19.97 14.12
N ALA A 69 -25.64 -18.72 13.70
CA ALA A 69 -24.73 -17.83 14.41
C ALA A 69 -25.36 -17.11 15.61
N VAL A 70 -24.57 -16.93 16.67
CA VAL A 70 -24.97 -16.26 17.92
C VAL A 70 -24.30 -14.89 18.02
N TRP A 71 -25.11 -13.83 18.05
CA TRP A 71 -24.64 -12.43 18.05
C TRP A 71 -24.61 -11.78 19.43
N ASP A 72 -25.40 -12.29 20.37
CA ASP A 72 -25.52 -11.75 21.73
C ASP A 72 -25.33 -12.87 22.75
N ALA A 73 -24.27 -12.77 23.54
CA ALA A 73 -23.90 -13.70 24.60
C ALA A 73 -22.87 -13.05 25.53
N GLU A 74 -22.92 -13.38 26.82
CA GLU A 74 -21.97 -12.90 27.82
C GLU A 74 -20.74 -13.82 27.95
N SER A 75 -20.83 -15.06 27.48
CA SER A 75 -19.75 -16.04 27.53
C SER A 75 -19.78 -17.02 26.37
N ARG A 76 -18.64 -17.66 26.08
CA ARG A 76 -18.59 -18.72 25.06
C ARG A 76 -19.49 -19.90 25.40
N ARG A 77 -19.67 -20.21 26.69
CA ARG A 77 -20.56 -21.30 27.11
C ARG A 77 -21.99 -21.03 26.69
N GLN A 78 -22.47 -19.80 26.89
CA GLN A 78 -23.79 -19.39 26.46
C GLN A 78 -23.96 -19.45 24.93
N CYS A 79 -22.92 -19.11 24.17
CA CYS A 79 -22.93 -19.32 22.71
C CYS A 79 -23.13 -20.79 22.34
N LEU A 80 -22.38 -21.71 22.97
CA LEU A 80 -22.48 -23.14 22.71
C LEU A 80 -23.81 -23.73 23.15
N ASP A 81 -24.39 -23.22 24.23
CA ASP A 81 -25.71 -23.64 24.72
C ASP A 81 -26.84 -23.20 23.75
N ALA A 82 -26.68 -22.05 23.08
CA ALA A 82 -27.64 -21.54 22.10
C ALA A 82 -27.49 -22.20 20.72
N SER A 83 -26.25 -22.43 20.27
CA SER A 83 -25.93 -23.07 18.99
C SER A 83 -24.59 -23.79 19.08
N PRO A 84 -24.58 -25.13 19.27
CA PRO A 84 -23.35 -25.89 19.46
C PRO A 84 -22.40 -25.84 18.26
N ASP A 85 -22.95 -25.82 17.06
CA ASP A 85 -22.22 -25.86 15.78
C ASP A 85 -22.12 -24.49 15.10
N GLY A 86 -22.68 -23.43 15.70
CA GLY A 86 -22.72 -22.08 15.14
C GLY A 86 -21.53 -21.20 15.50
N ALA A 87 -21.31 -20.14 14.72
CA ALA A 87 -20.31 -19.12 15.02
C ALA A 87 -20.76 -18.24 16.19
N CYS A 88 -19.86 -18.04 17.16
CA CYS A 88 -20.07 -17.13 18.28
C CYS A 88 -19.50 -15.73 17.96
N TRP A 89 -20.30 -14.88 17.30
CA TRP A 89 -19.92 -13.51 16.95
C TRP A 89 -19.92 -12.55 18.14
N ALA A 90 -20.67 -12.86 19.20
CA ALA A 90 -20.69 -12.05 20.43
C ALA A 90 -19.28 -11.76 20.96
N GLY A 91 -18.39 -12.76 20.97
CA GLY A 91 -17.00 -12.58 21.40
C GLY A 91 -16.21 -11.62 20.51
N ILE A 92 -16.47 -11.62 19.19
CA ILE A 92 -15.84 -10.66 18.27
C ILE A 92 -16.33 -9.24 18.54
N VAL A 93 -17.62 -9.06 18.81
CA VAL A 93 -18.20 -7.75 19.15
C VAL A 93 -17.59 -7.22 20.44
N THR A 94 -17.49 -8.05 21.49
CA THR A 94 -16.85 -7.67 22.76
C THR A 94 -15.39 -7.27 22.58
N TRP A 95 -14.66 -8.00 21.73
CA TRP A 95 -13.23 -7.78 21.52
C TRP A 95 -12.91 -6.84 20.35
N PHE A 96 -13.91 -6.27 19.67
CA PHE A 96 -13.71 -5.51 18.44
C PHE A 96 -12.69 -4.38 18.62
N ASN A 97 -12.82 -3.59 19.69
CA ASN A 97 -11.87 -2.50 19.98
C ASN A 97 -10.46 -3.02 20.25
N ALA A 98 -10.31 -4.15 20.94
CA ALA A 98 -9.01 -4.75 21.17
C ALA A 98 -8.40 -5.28 19.86
N ILE A 99 -9.20 -5.89 18.99
CA ILE A 99 -8.76 -6.37 17.67
C ILE A 99 -8.32 -5.20 16.77
N MET A 100 -9.00 -4.05 16.86
CA MET A 100 -8.70 -2.88 16.03
C MET A 100 -7.52 -2.06 16.56
N TYR A 101 -7.47 -1.76 17.85
CA TYR A 101 -6.49 -0.84 18.45
C TYR A 101 -5.49 -1.52 19.41
N GLY A 102 -5.66 -2.81 19.70
CA GLY A 102 -4.84 -3.53 20.68
C GLY A 102 -5.16 -3.09 22.10
N ARG A 103 -4.14 -2.67 22.85
CA ARG A 103 -4.24 -2.22 24.24
C ARG A 103 -4.31 -0.69 24.36
N TYR A 104 -4.62 -0.01 23.26
CA TYR A 104 -4.67 1.43 23.20
C TYR A 104 -5.82 1.97 24.07
N PRO A 105 -5.58 2.96 24.95
CA PRO A 105 -6.61 3.49 25.84
C PRO A 105 -7.85 3.97 25.09
N HIS A 106 -9.05 3.57 25.54
CA HIS A 106 -10.32 3.84 24.85
C HIS A 106 -10.59 5.33 24.64
N GLU A 107 -10.32 6.15 25.65
CA GLU A 107 -10.50 7.60 25.61
C GLU A 107 -9.61 8.29 24.56
N GLU A 108 -8.53 7.62 24.13
CA GLU A 108 -7.54 8.14 23.21
C GLU A 108 -7.63 7.48 21.82
N GLN A 109 -8.61 6.61 21.55
CA GLN A 109 -8.73 5.95 20.24
C GLN A 109 -9.12 6.93 19.12
N TRP A 110 -9.75 8.07 19.45
CA TRP A 110 -10.17 9.08 18.47
C TRP A 110 -9.01 9.65 17.65
N ARG A 111 -7.81 9.78 18.23
CA ARG A 111 -6.62 10.31 17.54
C ARG A 111 -6.00 9.31 16.58
N VAL A 112 -6.14 8.01 16.83
CA VAL A 112 -5.79 6.97 15.85
C VAL A 112 -6.72 7.08 14.63
N ASN A 113 -8.03 7.18 14.89
CA ASN A 113 -9.02 7.39 13.83
C ASN A 113 -8.80 8.69 13.06
N LEU A 114 -8.52 9.79 13.75
CA LEU A 114 -8.20 11.06 13.14
C LEU A 114 -6.96 10.96 12.25
N GLY A 115 -5.91 10.25 12.68
CA GLY A 115 -4.71 10.03 11.88
C GLY A 115 -5.00 9.29 10.57
N PHE A 116 -5.82 8.24 10.59
CA PHE A 116 -6.23 7.55 9.36
C PHE A 116 -7.21 8.36 8.51
N ILE A 117 -8.14 9.10 9.12
CA ILE A 117 -9.04 10.00 8.40
C ILE A 117 -8.22 11.06 7.66
N ILE A 118 -7.23 11.68 8.31
CA ILE A 118 -6.31 12.63 7.68
C ILE A 118 -5.54 11.97 6.53
N LEU A 119 -5.07 10.72 6.69
CA LEU A 119 -4.43 9.98 5.60
C LEU A 119 -5.34 9.86 4.38
N PHE A 120 -6.57 9.37 4.58
CA PHE A 120 -7.53 9.20 3.49
C PHE A 120 -7.91 10.55 2.87
N LEU A 121 -8.11 11.60 3.66
CA LEU A 121 -8.39 12.95 3.18
C LEU A 121 -7.21 13.54 2.41
N TRP A 122 -5.97 13.25 2.80
CA TRP A 122 -4.78 13.71 2.10
C TRP A 122 -4.52 12.91 0.82
N MET A 123 -4.94 11.65 0.77
CA MET A 123 -4.89 10.81 -0.42
C MET A 123 -6.01 11.12 -1.42
N ALA A 124 -7.22 11.45 -0.94
CA ALA A 124 -8.42 11.74 -1.73
C ALA A 124 -8.18 12.58 -3.01
N PRO A 125 -7.31 13.62 -3.00
CA PRO A 125 -7.04 14.44 -4.16
C PRO A 125 -6.44 13.69 -5.35
N MET A 126 -5.72 12.59 -5.09
CA MET A 126 -5.09 11.79 -6.14
C MET A 126 -6.11 11.16 -7.10
N TRP A 127 -7.33 10.91 -6.63
CA TRP A 127 -8.41 10.33 -7.43
C TRP A 127 -9.16 11.34 -8.31
N PHE A 128 -9.12 12.64 -8.02
CA PHE A 128 -9.79 13.62 -8.88
C PHE A 128 -9.04 13.80 -10.21
N PRO A 129 -9.65 13.51 -11.37
CA PRO A 129 -8.94 13.52 -12.65
C PRO A 129 -8.49 14.91 -13.11
N ARG A 130 -9.17 15.99 -12.66
CA ARG A 130 -8.94 17.37 -13.10
C ARG A 130 -7.81 18.11 -12.38
N LEU A 131 -7.25 17.54 -11.30
CA LEU A 131 -6.24 18.23 -10.49
C LEU A 131 -4.84 18.14 -11.11
N LYS A 132 -4.21 19.29 -11.31
CA LYS A 132 -2.78 19.43 -11.64
C LYS A 132 -1.92 19.22 -10.38
N GLY A 133 -0.71 18.69 -10.51
CA GLY A 133 0.24 18.57 -9.40
C GLY A 133 0.06 17.34 -8.49
N LYS A 134 -0.49 16.22 -8.98
CA LYS A 134 -0.68 15.01 -8.16
C LYS A 134 0.61 14.45 -7.55
N ILE A 135 1.73 14.57 -8.29
CA ILE A 135 3.04 14.10 -7.83
C ILE A 135 3.50 14.89 -6.60
N SER A 136 3.33 16.22 -6.59
CA SER A 136 3.73 17.03 -5.43
C SER A 136 2.89 16.69 -4.20
N ILE A 137 1.58 16.48 -4.36
CA ILE A 137 0.70 16.03 -3.26
C ILE A 137 1.19 14.70 -2.68
N GLY A 138 1.50 13.72 -3.54
CA GLY A 138 2.02 12.42 -3.12
C GLY A 138 3.37 12.50 -2.40
N ILE A 139 4.28 13.36 -2.87
CA ILE A 139 5.57 13.58 -2.21
C ILE A 139 5.38 14.21 -0.82
N MET A 140 4.52 15.24 -0.70
CA MET A 140 4.24 15.89 0.57
C MET A 140 3.57 14.93 1.56
N LEU A 141 2.64 14.10 1.09
CA LEU A 141 2.03 13.05 1.88
C LEU A 141 3.11 12.11 2.45
N VAL A 142 3.96 11.54 1.59
CA VAL A 142 5.03 10.62 2.00
C VAL A 142 6.04 11.27 2.95
N ALA A 143 6.42 12.52 2.69
CA ALA A 143 7.45 13.21 3.45
C ALA A 143 6.96 13.76 4.79
N LEU A 144 5.70 14.20 4.91
CA LEU A 144 5.22 14.96 6.06
C LEU A 144 4.19 14.20 6.91
N TYR A 145 3.37 13.33 6.31
CA TYR A 145 2.36 12.59 7.05
C TYR A 145 2.93 11.69 8.17
N PRO A 146 4.06 10.98 8.00
CA PRO A 146 4.61 10.14 9.08
C PRO A 146 4.88 10.93 10.37
N PHE A 147 5.23 12.21 10.24
CA PHE A 147 5.44 13.10 11.37
C PHE A 147 4.13 13.48 12.07
N LEU A 148 3.11 13.86 11.29
CA LEU A 148 1.79 14.16 11.82
C LEU A 148 1.14 12.93 12.48
N ALA A 149 1.18 11.78 11.81
CA ALA A 149 0.65 10.51 12.30
C ALA A 149 1.41 10.04 13.54
N GLY A 150 2.75 10.10 13.52
CA GLY A 150 3.59 9.75 14.67
C GLY A 150 3.22 10.56 15.92
N TYR A 151 2.97 11.87 15.77
CA TYR A 151 2.50 12.70 16.87
C TYR A 151 1.09 12.33 17.34
N LEU A 152 0.14 12.15 16.41
CA LEU A 152 -1.24 11.75 16.76
C LEU A 152 -1.30 10.39 17.47
N PHE A 153 -0.43 9.46 17.11
CA PHE A 153 -0.45 8.11 17.65
C PHE A 153 0.31 7.98 18.97
N ALA A 154 1.46 8.66 19.11
CA ALA A 154 2.29 8.57 20.30
C ALA A 154 1.94 9.62 21.36
N GLY A 155 1.58 10.81 20.92
CA GLY A 155 1.38 11.98 21.77
C GLY A 155 2.64 12.39 22.54
N GLY A 156 2.43 13.11 23.65
CA GLY A 156 3.50 13.56 24.53
C GLY A 156 4.14 14.89 24.13
N GLU A 157 5.25 15.22 24.79
CA GLU A 157 5.99 16.45 24.55
C GLU A 157 6.66 16.43 23.17
N ARG A 158 6.56 17.55 22.45
CA ARG A 158 7.16 17.71 21.12
C ARG A 158 8.50 18.42 21.27
N GLY A 159 9.58 17.73 20.90
CA GLY A 159 10.86 18.41 20.63
C GLY A 159 10.72 19.40 19.46
N TRP A 160 11.63 20.37 19.36
CA TRP A 160 11.57 21.44 18.35
C TRP A 160 11.43 20.94 16.91
N PHE A 161 12.15 19.86 16.56
CA PHE A 161 12.11 19.26 15.23
C PHE A 161 10.73 18.65 14.92
N MET A 162 10.19 17.92 15.90
CA MET A 162 8.87 17.28 15.79
C MET A 162 7.76 18.34 15.67
N GLN A 163 7.86 19.41 16.47
CA GLN A 163 6.96 20.56 16.39
C GLN A 163 6.97 21.18 14.99
N PHE A 164 8.16 21.47 14.46
CA PHE A 164 8.31 22.07 13.13
C PHE A 164 7.74 21.17 12.03
N MET A 165 8.01 19.86 12.06
CA MET A 165 7.48 18.90 11.08
C MET A 165 5.96 18.75 11.14
N VAL A 166 5.35 18.73 12.33
CA VAL A 166 3.89 18.67 12.48
C VAL A 166 3.23 19.92 11.91
N ILE A 167 3.76 21.11 12.22
CA ILE A 167 3.22 22.37 11.70
C ILE A 167 3.36 22.43 10.18
N LEU A 168 4.52 22.00 9.64
CA LEU A 168 4.73 21.90 8.21
C LEU A 168 3.75 20.93 7.55
N ALA A 169 3.48 19.78 8.18
CA ALA A 169 2.52 18.79 7.70
C ALA A 169 1.09 19.34 7.66
N VAL A 170 0.63 19.99 8.73
CA VAL A 170 -0.70 20.58 8.80
C VAL A 170 -0.84 21.74 7.80
N THR A 171 0.20 22.58 7.67
CA THR A 171 0.25 23.65 6.66
C THR A 171 0.14 23.08 5.24
N ALA A 172 0.89 22.02 4.93
CA ALA A 172 0.83 21.33 3.65
C ALA A 172 -0.55 20.72 3.37
N PHE A 173 -1.17 20.11 4.39
CA PHE A 173 -2.52 19.55 4.30
C PHE A 173 -3.55 20.65 4.00
N ILE A 174 -3.53 21.75 4.74
CA ILE A 174 -4.42 22.91 4.52
C ILE A 174 -4.22 23.48 3.12
N ASN A 175 -2.98 23.73 2.70
CA ASN A 175 -2.70 24.27 1.37
C ASN A 175 -3.13 23.33 0.24
N THR A 176 -3.02 22.01 0.45
CA THR A 176 -3.51 21.00 -0.50
C THR A 176 -5.02 21.12 -0.66
N TRP A 177 -5.77 21.18 0.44
CA TRP A 177 -7.22 21.31 0.40
C TRP A 177 -7.68 22.66 -0.15
N LEU A 178 -7.04 23.77 0.25
CA LEU A 178 -7.31 25.09 -0.32
C LEU A 178 -7.10 25.11 -1.84
N ASN A 179 -6.02 24.49 -2.33
CA ASN A 179 -5.77 24.36 -3.77
C ASN A 179 -6.87 23.58 -4.49
N ILE A 180 -7.42 22.53 -3.86
CA ILE A 180 -8.49 21.73 -4.44
C ILE A 180 -9.80 22.51 -4.48
N PHE A 181 -10.18 23.12 -3.36
CA PHE A 181 -11.41 23.91 -3.28
C PHE A 181 -11.38 25.06 -4.29
N LEU A 182 -10.26 25.78 -4.40
CA LEU A 182 -10.10 26.84 -5.39
C LEU A 182 -10.08 26.31 -6.83
N SER A 183 -9.40 25.19 -7.08
CA SER A 183 -9.35 24.58 -8.41
C SER A 183 -10.72 24.09 -8.86
N LEU A 184 -11.57 23.59 -7.95
CA LEU A 184 -12.92 23.17 -8.26
C LEU A 184 -13.88 24.36 -8.42
N ALA A 185 -13.72 25.42 -7.61
CA ALA A 185 -14.60 26.58 -7.65
C ALA A 185 -14.30 27.56 -8.80
N THR A 186 -13.02 27.80 -9.10
CA THR A 186 -12.58 28.86 -10.02
C THR A 186 -11.84 28.34 -11.25
N GLY A 187 -11.48 27.06 -11.29
CA GLY A 187 -10.64 26.47 -12.33
C GLY A 187 -9.16 26.87 -12.27
N ARG A 188 -8.77 27.76 -11.35
CA ARG A 188 -7.38 28.21 -11.13
C ARG A 188 -6.75 27.51 -9.93
N THR A 189 -5.45 27.28 -9.99
CA THR A 189 -4.69 26.74 -8.84
C THR A 189 -4.50 27.79 -7.75
N LEU A 190 -4.24 27.35 -6.51
CA LEU A 190 -3.92 28.24 -5.38
C LEU A 190 -2.81 29.25 -5.74
N GLY A 191 -1.76 28.79 -6.43
CA GLY A 191 -0.64 29.64 -6.84
C GLY A 191 -1.07 30.72 -7.83
N GLU A 192 -1.82 30.36 -8.87
CA GLU A 192 -2.36 31.32 -9.86
C GLU A 192 -3.30 32.35 -9.22
N TRP A 193 -4.10 31.92 -8.25
CA TRP A 193 -5.01 32.80 -7.53
C TRP A 193 -4.25 33.81 -6.64
N ILE A 194 -3.23 33.36 -5.90
CA ILE A 194 -2.37 34.23 -5.07
C ILE A 194 -1.62 35.25 -5.94
N ILE A 195 -1.04 34.81 -7.06
CA ILE A 195 -0.32 35.71 -7.98
C ILE A 195 -1.26 36.79 -8.52
N GLY A 196 -2.50 36.41 -8.86
CA GLY A 196 -3.53 37.35 -9.31
C GLY A 196 -3.92 38.38 -8.26
N LEU A 197 -4.07 37.99 -7.00
CA LEU A 197 -4.44 38.91 -5.91
C LEU A 197 -3.31 39.88 -5.53
N THR A 198 -2.07 39.41 -5.57
CA THR A 198 -0.91 40.19 -5.13
C THR A 198 -0.40 41.19 -6.18
N GLY A 199 -1.00 41.22 -7.38
CA GLY A 199 -0.56 42.07 -8.48
C GLY A 199 0.80 41.65 -9.07
N PHE A 200 1.22 40.41 -8.84
CA PHE A 200 2.47 39.85 -9.38
C PHE A 200 2.27 39.18 -10.75
N ALA A 201 1.06 39.19 -11.31
CA ALA A 201 0.74 38.53 -12.58
C ALA A 201 1.54 39.07 -13.77
N ASP A 202 1.82 40.37 -13.80
CA ASP A 202 2.56 41.04 -14.89
C ASP A 202 4.09 41.04 -14.65
N LYS A 203 4.54 40.50 -13.52
CA LYS A 203 5.97 40.45 -13.17
C LYS A 203 6.63 39.20 -13.74
N HIS A 204 7.96 39.22 -13.77
CA HIS A 204 8.75 38.09 -14.26
C HIS A 204 8.41 36.80 -13.48
N GLU A 205 8.34 35.65 -14.17
CA GLU A 205 7.91 34.37 -13.57
C GLU A 205 8.70 33.97 -12.32
N ARG A 206 10.00 34.33 -12.27
CA ARG A 206 10.85 34.11 -11.08
C ARG A 206 10.38 34.89 -9.85
N LEU A 207 9.57 35.92 -9.98
CA LEU A 207 9.03 36.70 -8.87
C LEU A 207 7.73 36.09 -8.32
N HIS A 208 7.08 35.17 -9.04
CA HIS A 208 5.85 34.50 -8.62
C HIS A 208 6.02 33.63 -7.35
N LYS A 209 7.25 33.21 -7.04
CA LYS A 209 7.55 32.42 -5.83
C LYS A 209 7.40 33.22 -4.52
N TYR A 210 7.66 34.53 -4.53
CA TYR A 210 7.56 35.35 -3.31
C TYR A 210 6.16 35.44 -2.72
N PRO A 211 5.08 35.76 -3.49
CA PRO A 211 3.74 35.81 -2.93
C PRO A 211 3.24 34.43 -2.46
N ILE A 212 3.63 33.34 -3.14
CA ILE A 212 3.30 31.97 -2.73
C ILE A 212 3.99 31.60 -1.41
N LEU A 213 5.29 31.93 -1.27
CA LEU A 213 6.04 31.73 -0.03
C LEU A 213 5.47 32.59 1.11
N GLY A 214 5.11 33.84 0.83
CA GLY A 214 4.47 34.73 1.80
C GLY A 214 3.15 34.17 2.31
N PHE A 215 2.25 33.73 1.42
CA PHE A 215 1.00 33.08 1.81
C PHE A 215 1.25 31.81 2.64
N THR A 216 2.17 30.95 2.18
CA THR A 216 2.51 29.72 2.90
C THR A 216 3.08 30.01 4.29
N ALA A 217 3.90 31.05 4.45
CA ALA A 217 4.45 31.49 5.72
C ALA A 217 3.36 32.05 6.66
N ILE A 218 2.36 32.77 6.14
CA ILE A 218 1.21 33.23 6.92
C ILE A 218 0.40 32.04 7.42
N VAL A 219 0.06 31.07 6.55
CA VAL A 219 -0.64 29.85 6.97
C VAL A 219 0.18 29.10 8.01
N PHE A 220 1.50 28.97 7.82
CA PHE A 220 2.40 28.35 8.78
C PHE A 220 2.38 29.06 10.14
N ALA A 221 2.42 30.39 10.17
CA ALA A 221 2.37 31.18 11.40
C ALA A 221 1.02 31.02 12.12
N ILE A 222 -0.08 31.01 11.38
CA ILE A 222 -1.41 30.74 11.92
C ILE A 222 -1.46 29.34 12.55
N VAL A 223 -1.01 28.31 11.81
CA VAL A 223 -0.97 26.93 12.30
C VAL A 223 -0.05 26.80 13.52
N TYR A 224 1.08 27.51 13.55
CA TYR A 224 1.96 27.55 14.72
C TYR A 224 1.23 28.07 15.95
N VAL A 225 0.51 29.20 15.86
CA VAL A 225 -0.24 29.76 16.99
C VAL A 225 -1.30 28.78 17.49
N PHE A 226 -2.06 28.14 16.60
CA PHE A 226 -3.10 27.17 17.00
C PHE A 226 -2.54 25.87 17.58
N LEU A 227 -1.41 25.38 17.07
CA LEU A 227 -0.85 24.09 17.49
C LEU A 227 0.16 24.21 18.62
N ASN A 228 0.61 25.41 18.99
CA ASN A 228 1.60 25.58 20.05
C ASN A 228 1.09 25.04 21.39
N ASP A 229 -0.14 25.39 21.76
CA ASP A 229 -0.74 25.02 23.04
C ASP A 229 -1.49 23.67 22.98
N TRP A 230 -1.70 23.15 21.78
CA TRP A 230 -2.35 21.85 21.59
C TRP A 230 -1.40 20.71 21.90
N THR A 231 -1.57 20.07 23.06
CA THR A 231 -0.82 18.88 23.46
C THR A 231 -1.77 17.72 23.71
N VAL A 232 -1.32 16.50 23.38
CA VAL A 232 -2.07 15.26 23.60
C VAL A 232 -1.29 14.34 24.55
N VAL A 233 -2.02 13.56 25.35
CA VAL A 233 -1.43 12.66 26.35
C VAL A 233 -0.52 11.62 25.69
N GLY A 234 0.69 11.45 26.21
CA GLY A 234 1.63 10.44 25.71
C GLY A 234 1.12 9.02 25.97
N VAL A 235 1.06 8.19 24.92
CA VAL A 235 0.80 6.75 25.04
C VAL A 235 2.00 5.97 24.56
N SER A 236 2.47 5.09 25.44
CA SER A 236 3.59 4.20 25.14
C SER A 236 3.28 3.31 23.93
N THR A 237 4.25 3.14 23.06
CA THR A 237 4.20 2.23 21.91
C THR A 237 3.98 0.78 22.29
N ASN A 238 4.22 0.40 23.56
CA ASN A 238 3.95 -0.94 24.07
C ASN A 238 2.45 -1.26 24.13
N LEU A 239 1.60 -0.22 24.13
CA LEU A 239 0.14 -0.36 24.14
C LEU A 239 -0.45 -0.41 22.71
N TRP A 240 0.37 -0.14 21.69
CA TRP A 240 -0.09 -0.21 20.31
C TRP A 240 -0.27 -1.67 19.90
N GLY A 241 -1.38 -1.98 19.25
CA GLY A 241 -1.66 -3.33 18.79
C GLY A 241 -2.81 -3.40 17.80
N GLY A 242 -3.30 -4.62 17.57
CA GLY A 242 -4.39 -4.91 16.67
C GLY A 242 -4.09 -4.54 15.21
N LEU A 243 -5.16 -4.28 14.45
CA LEU A 243 -5.07 -3.82 13.07
C LEU A 243 -4.32 -2.49 12.94
N PHE A 244 -4.46 -1.59 13.93
CA PHE A 244 -3.74 -0.33 13.97
C PHE A 244 -2.22 -0.54 13.86
N LEU A 245 -1.65 -1.42 14.69
CA LEU A 245 -0.22 -1.71 14.66
C LEU A 245 0.20 -2.33 13.31
N THR A 246 -0.59 -3.28 12.81
CA THR A 246 -0.39 -3.90 11.49
C THR A 246 -0.30 -2.85 10.38
N LEU A 247 -1.24 -1.90 10.34
CA LEU A 247 -1.30 -0.85 9.33
C LEU A 247 -0.16 0.18 9.47
N VAL A 248 0.25 0.50 10.70
CA VAL A 248 1.42 1.38 10.92
C VAL A 248 2.69 0.73 10.39
N ILE A 249 2.97 -0.52 10.77
CA ILE A 249 4.18 -1.24 10.34
C ILE A 249 4.18 -1.39 8.82
N ALA A 250 3.06 -1.83 8.24
CA ALA A 250 2.94 -1.98 6.79
C ALA A 250 3.09 -0.64 6.06
N GLY A 251 2.43 0.42 6.54
CA GLY A 251 2.48 1.74 5.93
C GLY A 251 3.88 2.33 5.90
N VAL A 252 4.59 2.31 7.04
CA VAL A 252 5.98 2.79 7.12
C VAL A 252 6.90 1.98 6.22
N ALA A 253 6.78 0.65 6.23
CA ALA A 253 7.59 -0.22 5.40
C ALA A 253 7.32 -0.03 3.89
N ILE A 254 6.06 0.13 3.47
CA ILE A 254 5.68 0.41 2.08
C ILE A 254 6.29 1.74 1.62
N VAL A 255 6.18 2.77 2.45
CA VAL A 255 6.71 4.11 2.16
C VAL A 255 8.23 4.10 2.06
N ALA A 256 8.92 3.36 2.94
CA ALA A 256 10.38 3.26 2.92
C ALA A 256 10.92 2.34 1.81
N ALA A 257 10.17 1.29 1.46
CA ALA A 257 10.60 0.27 0.50
C ALA A 257 10.81 0.84 -0.90
N LEU A 258 9.96 1.75 -1.39
CA LEU A 258 10.08 2.28 -2.75
C LEU A 258 11.32 3.19 -2.93
N PRO A 259 11.56 4.22 -2.10
CA PRO A 259 12.79 5.01 -2.18
C PRO A 259 14.04 4.18 -1.91
N GLY A 260 14.00 3.31 -0.89
CA GLY A 260 15.12 2.42 -0.55
C GLY A 260 15.46 1.45 -1.68
N GLY A 261 14.43 0.84 -2.29
CA GLY A 261 14.58 -0.05 -3.43
C GLY A 261 15.11 0.65 -4.67
N VAL A 262 14.61 1.85 -5.00
CA VAL A 262 15.15 2.66 -6.10
C VAL A 262 16.62 3.00 -5.86
N ALA A 263 16.98 3.46 -4.66
CA ALA A 263 18.35 3.79 -4.31
C ALA A 263 19.28 2.57 -4.45
N LEU A 264 18.89 1.42 -3.89
CA LEU A 264 19.66 0.16 -3.96
C LEU A 264 19.77 -0.38 -5.39
N ALA A 265 18.70 -0.31 -6.20
CA ALA A 265 18.71 -0.74 -7.59
C ALA A 265 19.65 0.12 -8.45
N LEU A 266 19.66 1.44 -8.24
CA LEU A 266 20.57 2.35 -8.91
C LEU A 266 22.01 2.16 -8.44
N ALA A 267 22.23 1.96 -7.13
CA ALA A 267 23.55 1.66 -6.56
C ALA A 267 24.15 0.37 -7.14
N ARG A 268 23.33 -0.68 -7.31
CA ARG A 268 23.73 -1.94 -7.97
C ARG A 268 24.15 -1.76 -9.44
N ARG A 269 23.69 -0.71 -10.12
CA ARG A 269 24.07 -0.38 -11.51
C ARG A 269 25.22 0.62 -11.62
N SER A 270 25.78 1.07 -10.49
CA SER A 270 26.87 2.04 -10.48
C SER A 270 28.15 1.46 -11.10
N ASP A 271 28.91 2.30 -11.80
CA ASP A 271 30.25 1.97 -12.31
C ASP A 271 31.29 1.85 -11.18
N MET A 272 31.01 2.45 -10.02
CA MET A 272 31.90 2.38 -8.86
C MET A 272 31.82 0.98 -8.22
N PRO A 273 32.91 0.20 -8.23
CA PRO A 273 32.88 -1.20 -7.82
C PRO A 273 32.49 -1.38 -6.35
N VAL A 274 32.92 -0.48 -5.47
CA VAL A 274 32.61 -0.53 -4.02
C VAL A 274 31.11 -0.39 -3.76
N ILE A 275 30.47 0.62 -4.35
CA ILE A 275 29.02 0.86 -4.20
C ILE A 275 28.23 -0.32 -4.78
N ARG A 276 28.65 -0.79 -5.95
CA ARG A 276 28.01 -1.93 -6.62
C ARG A 276 28.09 -3.19 -5.77
N ILE A 277 29.27 -3.55 -5.27
CA ILE A 277 29.47 -4.76 -4.44
C ILE A 277 28.67 -4.65 -3.16
N PHE A 278 28.71 -3.51 -2.47
CA PHE A 278 27.93 -3.31 -1.24
C PHE A 278 26.43 -3.48 -1.49
N ALA A 279 25.90 -2.86 -2.55
CA ALA A 279 24.49 -2.99 -2.91
C ALA A 279 24.12 -4.43 -3.29
N ILE A 280 24.95 -5.13 -4.07
CA ILE A 280 24.71 -6.54 -4.42
C ILE A 280 24.69 -7.39 -3.15
N THR A 281 25.72 -7.31 -2.31
CA THR A 281 25.81 -8.08 -1.07
C THR A 281 24.60 -7.82 -0.17
N PHE A 282 24.22 -6.55 0.02
CA PHE A 282 23.04 -6.19 0.81
C PHE A 282 21.77 -6.82 0.24
N ILE A 283 21.50 -6.65 -1.06
CA ILE A 283 20.29 -7.16 -1.70
C ILE A 283 20.22 -8.69 -1.62
N GLU A 284 21.30 -9.38 -2.01
CA GLU A 284 21.33 -10.84 -2.03
C GLU A 284 21.23 -11.42 -0.61
N LEU A 285 21.86 -10.79 0.40
CA LEU A 285 21.77 -11.23 1.80
C LEU A 285 20.34 -11.13 2.34
N PHE A 286 19.71 -9.96 2.26
CA PHE A 286 18.37 -9.77 2.82
C PHE A 286 17.29 -10.56 2.08
N ARG A 287 17.48 -10.83 0.79
CA ARG A 287 16.55 -11.66 0.02
C ARG A 287 16.71 -13.16 0.27
N SER A 288 17.91 -13.59 0.69
CA SER A 288 18.18 -15.01 0.97
C SER A 288 17.78 -15.45 2.38
N VAL A 289 17.64 -14.50 3.31
CA VAL A 289 17.30 -14.78 4.71
C VAL A 289 15.78 -14.65 4.93
N PRO A 290 15.13 -15.55 5.70
CA PRO A 290 13.72 -15.39 6.07
C PRO A 290 13.46 -14.13 6.90
N LEU A 291 12.33 -13.45 6.66
CA LEU A 291 11.98 -12.24 7.41
C LEU A 291 11.89 -12.48 8.93
N ILE A 292 11.39 -13.64 9.36
CA ILE A 292 11.35 -14.03 10.77
C ILE A 292 12.74 -13.97 11.44
N THR A 293 13.79 -14.39 10.73
CA THR A 293 15.17 -14.34 11.23
C THR A 293 15.65 -12.90 11.36
N VAL A 294 15.32 -12.04 10.39
CA VAL A 294 15.64 -10.61 10.45
C VAL A 294 14.95 -9.94 11.63
N LEU A 295 13.68 -10.27 11.89
CA LEU A 295 12.92 -9.75 13.03
C LEU A 295 13.53 -10.21 14.37
N PHE A 296 13.87 -11.49 14.49
CA PHE A 296 14.50 -12.04 15.69
C PHE A 296 15.89 -11.43 15.93
N MET A 297 16.69 -11.28 14.89
CA MET A 297 17.98 -10.58 14.97
C MET A 297 17.79 -9.13 15.45
N ALA A 298 16.82 -8.42 14.87
CA ALA A 298 16.57 -7.03 15.17
C ALA A 298 16.15 -6.81 16.63
N VAL A 299 15.31 -7.68 17.20
CA VAL A 299 14.72 -7.49 18.54
C VAL A 299 15.51 -8.20 19.65
N THR A 300 16.09 -9.37 19.36
CA THR A 300 16.72 -10.21 20.38
C THR A 300 18.24 -10.07 20.38
N MET A 301 18.88 -9.98 19.21
CA MET A 301 20.34 -9.94 19.11
C MET A 301 20.90 -8.53 19.07
N MET A 302 20.27 -7.60 18.33
CA MET A 302 20.74 -6.21 18.22
C MET A 302 20.99 -5.55 19.60
N PRO A 303 20.11 -5.69 20.61
CA PRO A 303 20.34 -5.06 21.91
C PRO A 303 21.61 -5.52 22.63
N LEU A 304 22.14 -6.71 22.29
CA LEU A 304 23.39 -7.23 22.85
C LEU A 304 24.63 -6.48 22.33
N PHE A 305 24.51 -5.80 21.19
CA PHE A 305 25.58 -4.99 20.60
C PHE A 305 25.49 -3.51 20.99
N LEU A 306 24.41 -3.11 21.69
CA LEU A 306 24.27 -1.75 22.19
C LEU A 306 24.79 -1.64 23.63
N PRO A 307 25.30 -0.46 24.01
CA PRO A 307 25.57 -0.12 25.40
C PRO A 307 24.32 -0.34 26.28
N ALA A 308 24.53 -0.75 27.54
CA ALA A 308 23.44 -1.14 28.46
C ALA A 308 22.45 0.00 28.77
N ASP A 309 22.84 1.25 28.55
CA ASP A 309 22.04 2.45 28.71
C ASP A 309 21.15 2.77 27.50
N VAL A 310 21.38 2.15 26.34
CA VAL A 310 20.60 2.39 25.12
C VAL A 310 19.49 1.36 24.98
N GLN A 311 18.32 1.66 25.54
CA GLN A 311 17.11 0.84 25.35
C GLN A 311 16.30 1.32 24.14
N LEU A 312 16.49 0.66 22.99
CA LEU A 312 15.67 0.96 21.82
C LEU A 312 14.26 0.38 21.98
N ASN A 313 13.26 1.15 21.55
CA ASN A 313 11.89 0.71 21.46
C ASN A 313 11.74 -0.50 20.52
N LYS A 314 11.10 -1.58 20.99
CA LYS A 314 10.88 -2.81 20.21
C LYS A 314 10.21 -2.54 18.87
N LEU A 315 9.23 -1.64 18.83
CA LEU A 315 8.53 -1.28 17.59
C LEU A 315 9.48 -0.68 16.55
N VAL A 316 10.39 0.19 16.98
CA VAL A 316 11.36 0.84 16.09
C VAL A 316 12.33 -0.19 15.51
N GLN A 317 12.82 -1.12 16.32
CA GLN A 317 13.71 -2.20 15.87
C GLN A 317 13.04 -3.06 14.78
N VAL A 318 11.76 -3.38 14.96
CA VAL A 318 10.95 -4.14 14.00
C VAL A 318 10.74 -3.38 12.70
N ILE A 319 10.36 -2.10 12.80
CA ILE A 319 10.15 -1.25 11.62
C ILE A 319 11.45 -1.16 10.81
N ILE A 320 12.61 -0.96 11.45
CA ILE A 320 13.89 -0.91 10.76
C ILE A 320 14.17 -2.24 10.02
N GLY A 321 14.02 -3.37 10.70
CA GLY A 321 14.24 -4.69 10.10
C GLY A 321 13.35 -4.94 8.88
N ILE A 322 12.06 -4.61 8.99
CA ILE A 322 11.10 -4.76 7.89
C ILE A 322 11.41 -3.79 6.75
N CYS A 323 11.76 -2.53 7.03
CA CYS A 323 12.14 -1.55 6.01
C CYS A 323 13.36 -1.99 5.20
N LEU A 324 14.40 -2.51 5.86
CA LEU A 324 15.61 -3.02 5.19
C LEU A 324 15.29 -4.21 4.30
N PHE A 325 14.53 -5.17 4.82
CA PHE A 325 14.08 -6.34 4.07
C PHE A 325 13.23 -5.94 2.85
N ALA A 326 12.21 -5.09 3.06
CA ALA A 326 11.33 -4.64 2.01
C ALA A 326 12.05 -3.81 0.93
N ALA A 327 13.03 -2.99 1.31
CA ALA A 327 13.87 -2.25 0.37
C ALA A 327 14.71 -3.18 -0.53
N ALA A 328 15.25 -4.29 0.01
CA ALA A 328 16.00 -5.26 -0.77
C ALA A 328 15.12 -5.98 -1.82
N TYR A 329 13.91 -6.40 -1.44
CA TYR A 329 12.96 -7.00 -2.39
C TYR A 329 12.50 -5.98 -3.44
N MET A 330 12.22 -4.74 -3.03
CA MET A 330 11.83 -3.67 -3.94
C MET A 330 12.95 -3.29 -4.92
N ALA A 331 14.21 -3.37 -4.50
CA ALA A 331 15.35 -3.14 -5.38
C ALA A 331 15.36 -4.10 -6.58
N GLU A 332 14.98 -5.36 -6.36
CA GLU A 332 14.90 -6.34 -7.44
C GLU A 332 13.75 -6.05 -8.41
N VAL A 333 12.59 -5.63 -7.89
CA VAL A 333 11.45 -5.20 -8.70
C VAL A 333 11.84 -4.01 -9.57
N VAL A 334 12.46 -2.99 -9.00
CA VAL A 334 12.94 -1.82 -9.75
C VAL A 334 14.00 -2.21 -10.78
N ARG A 335 14.93 -3.12 -10.44
CA ARG A 335 15.94 -3.66 -11.36
C ARG A 335 15.29 -4.34 -12.57
N GLY A 336 14.27 -5.17 -12.35
CA GLY A 336 13.48 -5.80 -13.42
C GLY A 336 12.80 -4.76 -14.32
N GLY A 337 12.26 -3.70 -13.72
CA GLY A 337 11.69 -2.57 -14.46
C GLY A 337 12.70 -1.84 -15.34
N LEU A 338 13.90 -1.58 -14.81
CA LEU A 338 14.98 -0.92 -15.55
C LEU A 338 15.45 -1.75 -16.74
N GLN A 339 15.42 -3.09 -16.64
CA GLN A 339 15.77 -3.99 -17.74
C GLN A 339 14.67 -4.10 -18.81
N ALA A 340 13.41 -3.82 -18.44
CA ALA A 340 12.29 -3.86 -19.36
C ALA A 340 12.20 -2.62 -20.27
N VAL A 341 12.92 -1.53 -19.94
CA VAL A 341 12.96 -0.31 -20.76
C VAL A 341 13.80 -0.57 -22.02
N PRO A 342 13.29 -0.30 -23.24
CA PRO A 342 14.04 -0.49 -24.48
C PRO A 342 15.34 0.33 -24.54
N ASN A 343 16.42 -0.26 -25.06
CA ASN A 343 17.71 0.41 -25.22
C ASN A 343 17.63 1.72 -26.01
N GLY A 344 16.70 1.84 -26.96
CA GLY A 344 16.47 3.07 -27.73
C GLY A 344 16.16 4.30 -26.86
N GLN A 345 15.56 4.14 -25.68
CA GLN A 345 15.36 5.26 -24.74
C GLN A 345 16.68 5.75 -24.13
N TYR A 346 17.60 4.83 -23.84
CA TYR A 346 18.93 5.15 -23.36
C TYR A 346 19.76 5.84 -24.46
N GLU A 347 19.71 5.31 -25.68
CA GLU A 347 20.42 5.85 -26.84
C GLU A 347 19.90 7.24 -27.23
N ALA A 348 18.57 7.44 -27.27
CA ALA A 348 17.96 8.73 -27.55
C ALA A 348 18.33 9.78 -26.49
N ALA A 349 18.30 9.43 -25.20
CA ALA A 349 18.72 10.35 -24.15
C ALA A 349 20.20 10.75 -24.28
N LYS A 350 21.07 9.80 -24.67
CA LYS A 350 22.49 10.05 -24.91
C LYS A 350 22.71 10.92 -26.16
N ALA A 351 21.96 10.68 -27.25
CA ALA A 351 22.01 11.48 -28.47
C ALA A 351 21.58 12.94 -28.23
N MET A 352 20.64 13.16 -27.29
CA MET A 352 20.22 14.48 -26.83
C MET A 352 21.22 15.15 -25.85
N GLY A 353 22.36 14.51 -25.56
CA GLY A 353 23.38 15.05 -24.66
C GLY A 353 22.96 15.11 -23.18
N LEU A 354 21.95 14.31 -22.77
CA LEU A 354 21.51 14.29 -21.38
C LEU A 354 22.53 13.57 -20.50
N THR A 355 22.82 14.14 -19.32
CA THR A 355 23.62 13.47 -18.30
C THR A 355 22.88 12.26 -17.73
N TYR A 356 23.62 11.28 -17.17
CA TYR A 356 23.02 10.08 -16.58
C TYR A 356 21.92 10.41 -15.57
N SER A 357 22.13 11.40 -14.69
CA SER A 357 21.14 11.80 -13.70
C SER A 357 19.85 12.35 -14.35
N LYS A 358 19.98 13.20 -15.38
CA LYS A 358 18.83 13.73 -16.13
C LYS A 358 18.11 12.63 -16.90
N SER A 359 18.86 11.80 -17.62
CA SER A 359 18.33 10.66 -18.38
C SER A 359 17.59 9.67 -17.46
N MET A 360 18.20 9.31 -16.33
CA MET A 360 17.62 8.39 -15.36
C MET A 360 16.36 8.97 -14.72
N THR A 361 16.42 10.20 -14.19
CA THR A 361 15.31 10.79 -13.42
C THR A 361 14.12 11.18 -14.30
N LEU A 362 14.36 11.72 -15.50
CA LEU A 362 13.31 12.29 -16.33
C LEU A 362 12.73 11.30 -17.36
N ILE A 363 13.50 10.30 -17.78
CA ILE A 363 13.11 9.42 -18.89
C ILE A 363 13.00 7.97 -18.43
N ILE A 364 14.09 7.38 -17.96
CA ILE A 364 14.19 5.93 -17.78
C ILE A 364 13.44 5.46 -16.52
N LEU A 365 13.71 6.06 -15.36
CA LEU A 365 13.15 5.62 -14.08
C LEU A 365 11.61 5.74 -14.05
N PRO A 366 10.98 6.83 -14.52
CA PRO A 366 9.52 6.90 -14.59
C PRO A 366 8.90 5.80 -15.45
N GLN A 367 9.53 5.45 -16.58
CA GLN A 367 9.08 4.36 -17.45
C GLN A 367 9.25 2.99 -16.77
N ALA A 368 10.40 2.75 -16.14
CA ALA A 368 10.68 1.52 -15.42
C ALA A 368 9.71 1.29 -14.25
N LEU A 369 9.45 2.32 -13.44
CA LEU A 369 8.50 2.25 -12.33
C LEU A 369 7.08 1.99 -12.83
N LYS A 370 6.68 2.62 -13.94
CA LYS A 370 5.37 2.42 -14.57
C LYS A 370 5.17 0.97 -15.04
N LEU A 371 6.20 0.35 -15.62
CA LEU A 371 6.16 -1.06 -16.03
C LEU A 371 6.02 -2.00 -14.83
N MET A 372 6.56 -1.62 -13.67
CA MET A 372 6.60 -2.45 -12.47
C MET A 372 5.43 -2.24 -11.50
N ILE A 373 4.47 -1.37 -11.80
CA ILE A 373 3.32 -1.10 -10.91
C ILE A 373 2.63 -2.37 -10.40
N PRO A 374 2.32 -3.39 -11.24
CA PRO A 374 1.71 -4.63 -10.74
C PRO A 374 2.59 -5.36 -9.73
N ASN A 375 3.89 -5.45 -9.99
CA ASN A 375 4.86 -6.11 -9.11
C ASN A 375 5.11 -5.32 -7.81
N ILE A 376 5.13 -3.98 -7.89
CA ILE A 376 5.26 -3.09 -6.73
C ILE A 376 4.08 -3.30 -5.79
N VAL A 377 2.85 -3.22 -6.29
CA VAL A 377 1.66 -3.42 -5.45
C VAL A 377 1.55 -4.86 -4.96
N GLY A 378 1.94 -5.85 -5.77
CA GLY A 378 2.03 -7.25 -5.33
C GLY A 378 2.96 -7.43 -4.13
N ASN A 379 4.13 -6.78 -4.14
CA ASN A 379 5.05 -6.77 -2.99
C ASN A 379 4.46 -6.04 -1.79
N PHE A 380 3.74 -4.93 -1.97
CA PHE A 380 3.06 -4.24 -0.87
C PHE A 380 1.96 -5.09 -0.22
N ILE A 381 1.20 -5.84 -1.02
CA ILE A 381 0.21 -6.82 -0.52
C ILE A 381 0.92 -7.93 0.26
N GLY A 382 2.05 -8.43 -0.24
CA GLY A 382 2.91 -9.37 0.48
C GLY A 382 3.35 -8.81 1.83
N LEU A 383 3.90 -7.60 1.82
CA LEU A 383 4.42 -6.92 3.01
C LEU A 383 3.33 -6.72 4.08
N LEU A 384 2.10 -6.35 3.68
CA LEU A 384 0.98 -6.25 4.62
C LEU A 384 0.72 -7.59 5.33
N LYS A 385 0.72 -8.70 4.60
CA LYS A 385 0.54 -10.04 5.19
C LYS A 385 1.73 -10.46 6.05
N ASP A 386 2.95 -10.14 5.61
CA ASP A 386 4.19 -10.47 6.31
C ASP A 386 4.31 -9.74 7.65
N THR A 387 3.59 -8.62 7.85
CA THR A 387 3.52 -7.98 9.18
C THR A 387 2.96 -8.90 10.25
N THR A 388 2.20 -9.94 9.90
CA THR A 388 1.74 -10.96 10.87
C THR A 388 2.88 -11.72 11.55
N LEU A 389 4.07 -11.78 10.94
CA LEU A 389 5.24 -12.41 11.54
C LEU A 389 5.73 -11.67 12.80
N VAL A 390 5.34 -10.41 12.99
CA VAL A 390 5.68 -9.68 14.23
C VAL A 390 4.95 -10.25 15.46
N SER A 391 3.90 -11.05 15.27
CA SER A 391 3.28 -11.83 16.34
C SER A 391 4.27 -12.77 17.04
N ILE A 392 5.24 -13.30 16.30
CA ILE A 392 6.20 -14.30 16.80
C ILE A 392 7.16 -13.68 17.81
N ILE A 393 7.52 -12.41 17.61
CA ILE A 393 8.39 -11.64 18.52
C ILE A 393 7.60 -10.97 19.67
N GLY A 394 6.31 -11.31 19.81
CA GLY A 394 5.48 -10.88 20.95
C GLY A 394 4.87 -9.48 20.82
N LEU A 395 4.84 -8.90 19.62
CA LEU A 395 4.02 -7.72 19.36
C LEU A 395 2.56 -8.14 19.14
N TYR A 396 1.63 -7.45 19.79
CA TYR A 396 0.19 -7.72 19.67
C TYR A 396 -0.37 -7.11 18.39
N ASP A 397 0.14 -7.51 17.23
CA ASP A 397 -0.46 -7.19 15.94
C ASP A 397 -1.85 -7.83 15.81
N MET A 398 -2.52 -7.62 14.67
CA MET A 398 -3.83 -8.20 14.44
C MET A 398 -3.84 -9.72 14.68
N LEU A 399 -2.85 -10.48 14.19
CA LEU A 399 -2.85 -11.93 14.33
C LEU A 399 -2.72 -12.37 15.78
N LEU A 400 -1.78 -11.80 16.54
CA LEU A 400 -1.61 -12.18 17.95
C LEU A 400 -2.79 -11.73 18.79
N MET A 401 -3.40 -10.58 18.47
CA MET A 401 -4.58 -10.09 19.17
C MET A 401 -5.79 -11.02 18.99
N LEU A 402 -6.01 -11.54 17.78
CA LEU A 402 -7.07 -12.52 17.52
C LEU A 402 -6.84 -13.84 18.30
N LYS A 403 -5.59 -14.30 18.38
CA LYS A 403 -5.24 -15.50 19.17
C LYS A 403 -5.44 -15.28 20.67
N ALA A 404 -5.14 -14.08 21.16
CA ALA A 404 -5.30 -13.73 22.58
C ALA A 404 -6.77 -13.68 23.02
N THR A 405 -7.72 -13.36 22.11
CA THR A 405 -9.16 -13.42 22.40
C THR A 405 -9.58 -14.81 22.89
N GLY A 406 -9.12 -15.88 22.24
CA GLY A 406 -9.46 -17.26 22.62
C GLY A 406 -8.79 -17.76 23.91
N GLN A 407 -7.91 -16.96 24.52
CA GLN A 407 -7.27 -17.25 25.80
C GLN A 407 -7.96 -16.52 26.97
N ASN A 408 -8.97 -15.69 26.70
CA ASN A 408 -9.71 -15.02 27.75
C ASN A 408 -10.59 -16.04 28.53
N PRO A 409 -10.66 -15.98 29.87
CA PRO A 409 -11.45 -16.93 30.67
C PRO A 409 -12.93 -17.01 30.29
N ILE A 410 -13.54 -15.90 29.88
CA ILE A 410 -14.96 -15.80 29.48
C ILE A 410 -15.18 -16.39 28.08
N TRP A 411 -14.17 -16.30 27.21
CA TRP A 411 -14.22 -16.68 25.81
C TRP A 411 -13.27 -17.84 25.45
N ILE A 412 -12.94 -18.69 26.44
CA ILE A 412 -11.86 -19.67 26.31
C ILE A 412 -12.16 -20.71 25.23
N GLY A 413 -11.25 -20.84 24.26
CA GLY A 413 -11.42 -21.74 23.11
C GLY A 413 -12.12 -21.11 21.90
N LEU A 414 -12.41 -19.81 21.91
CA LEU A 414 -12.91 -19.06 20.76
C LEU A 414 -11.75 -18.75 19.78
N HIS A 415 -11.43 -19.68 18.90
CA HIS A 415 -10.29 -19.57 17.98
C HIS A 415 -10.68 -19.38 16.51
N ILE A 416 -11.78 -19.99 16.07
CA ILE A 416 -12.15 -20.02 14.66
C ILE A 416 -12.73 -18.67 14.24
N GLU A 417 -13.64 -18.13 15.05
CA GLU A 417 -14.34 -16.87 14.80
C GLU A 417 -13.37 -15.68 14.67
N PRO A 418 -12.40 -15.48 15.60
CA PRO A 418 -11.45 -14.38 15.46
C PRO A 418 -10.55 -14.54 14.25
N LEU A 419 -10.07 -15.76 13.97
CA LEU A 419 -9.22 -16.01 12.80
C LEU A 419 -9.97 -15.81 11.48
N MET A 420 -11.24 -16.22 11.40
CA MET A 420 -12.11 -15.99 10.24
C MET A 420 -12.39 -14.50 10.03
N PHE A 421 -12.67 -13.76 11.11
CA PHE A 421 -12.80 -12.30 11.06
C PHE A 421 -11.51 -11.66 10.55
N GLY A 422 -10.36 -12.08 11.08
CA GLY A 422 -9.05 -11.61 10.62
C GLY A 422 -8.80 -11.89 9.14
N ALA A 423 -9.05 -13.13 8.69
CA ALA A 423 -8.92 -13.52 7.30
C ALA A 423 -9.79 -12.65 6.37
N PHE A 424 -11.03 -12.36 6.79
CA PHE A 424 -11.93 -11.49 6.05
C PHE A 424 -11.42 -10.05 5.95
N VAL A 425 -10.91 -9.48 7.04
CA VAL A 425 -10.30 -8.13 7.04
C VAL A 425 -9.06 -8.08 6.14
N TYR A 426 -8.14 -9.05 6.27
CA TYR A 426 -6.97 -9.14 5.38
C TYR A 426 -7.39 -9.29 3.91
N PHE A 427 -8.43 -10.08 3.63
CA PHE A 427 -8.99 -10.22 2.29
C PHE A 427 -9.49 -8.88 1.74
N ILE A 428 -10.29 -8.12 2.50
CA ILE A 428 -10.78 -6.80 2.07
C ILE A 428 -9.62 -5.87 1.75
N LEU A 429 -8.64 -5.77 2.64
CA LEU A 429 -7.48 -4.87 2.46
C LEU A 429 -6.64 -5.27 1.24
N CYS A 430 -6.33 -6.56 1.09
CA CYS A 430 -5.57 -7.08 -0.05
C CYS A 430 -6.34 -6.93 -1.36
N PHE A 431 -7.65 -7.19 -1.35
CA PHE A 431 -8.51 -7.05 -2.51
C PHE A 431 -8.62 -5.59 -2.95
N ALA A 432 -8.81 -4.65 -2.02
CA ALA A 432 -8.85 -3.21 -2.31
C ALA A 432 -7.54 -2.73 -2.97
N MET A 433 -6.38 -3.14 -2.44
CA MET A 433 -5.08 -2.82 -3.04
C MET A 433 -4.91 -3.46 -4.43
N SER A 434 -5.34 -4.72 -4.61
CA SER A 434 -5.26 -5.43 -5.90
C SER A 434 -6.12 -4.75 -6.97
N GLN A 435 -7.37 -4.40 -6.64
CA GLN A 435 -8.28 -3.71 -7.55
C GLN A 435 -7.75 -2.31 -7.92
N TYR A 436 -7.18 -1.59 -6.95
CA TYR A 436 -6.53 -0.31 -7.22
C TYR A 436 -5.35 -0.46 -8.19
N SER A 437 -4.52 -1.50 -8.03
CA SER A 437 -3.40 -1.79 -8.93
C SER A 437 -3.87 -2.04 -10.37
N GLN A 438 -4.87 -2.89 -10.56
CA GLN A 438 -5.42 -3.18 -11.89
C GLN A 438 -6.02 -1.95 -12.56
N SER A 439 -6.68 -1.09 -11.78
CA SER A 439 -7.20 0.19 -12.27
C SER A 439 -6.07 1.13 -12.71
N LEU A 440 -5.02 1.21 -11.91
CA LEU A 440 -3.84 2.03 -12.20
C LEU A 440 -3.10 1.53 -13.45
N GLU A 441 -2.95 0.22 -13.61
CA GLU A 441 -2.35 -0.41 -14.79
C GLU A 441 -3.14 -0.06 -16.06
N LYS A 442 -4.47 -0.24 -16.05
CA LYS A 442 -5.34 0.11 -17.19
C LYS A 442 -5.23 1.58 -17.56
N LYS A 443 -5.21 2.47 -16.56
CA LYS A 443 -5.11 3.92 -16.78
C LYS A 443 -3.76 4.35 -17.33
N LEU A 444 -2.70 3.67 -16.92
CA LEU A 444 -1.33 4.01 -17.32
C LEU A 444 -0.90 3.30 -18.60
N LYS A 445 -1.63 2.31 -19.11
CA LYS A 445 -1.32 1.65 -20.38
C LYS A 445 -1.26 2.67 -21.53
N THR A 446 -0.05 3.09 -21.89
CA THR A 446 0.22 3.81 -23.13
C THR A 446 0.38 2.76 -24.22
N THR A 447 -0.46 2.86 -25.26
CA THR A 447 -0.42 1.98 -26.43
C THR A 447 1.03 1.91 -26.93
N ARG A 448 1.54 0.68 -27.02
CA ARG A 448 2.91 0.38 -27.42
C ARG A 448 3.11 0.61 -28.91
#